data_AF-A0A8T6U8P9-F1
#
_entry.id   AF-A0A8T6U8P9-F1
#
_cell.length_a   1.000
_cell.length_b   1.000
_cell.length_c   1.000
_cell.angle_alpha   90.00
_cell.angle_beta   90.00
_cell.angle_gamma   90.00
#
_symmetry.space_group_name_H-M   'P 1'
#
loop_
_entity.id
_entity.type
_entity.pdbx_description
1 polymer ?
#
loop_
_entity_poly.entity_id
_entity_poly.type
_entity_poly.pdbx_seq_one_letter_code
_entity_poly.pdbx_strand_id
1 'polypeptide(L)'
;LLHSNQWGGAWQNGIYGFHHYHSTAHEVLCVYKGEAKVQLGGDDGIIQTVKPGDVIIIPAGVAHKNLGSNSDFRIIGAYPF
;
A
#
# COMPACT_ATOMS: atom_id res chain seq x y z
N LEU A 1 5.72 -7.89 -14.14
CA LEU A 1 6.51 -7.75 -12.90
C LEU A 1 5.84 -8.41 -11.70
N LEU A 2 4.67 -7.95 -11.24
CA LEU A 2 4.01 -8.54 -10.06
C LEU A 2 3.65 -10.02 -10.26
N HIS A 3 2.90 -10.33 -11.32
CA HIS A 3 2.50 -11.71 -11.62
C HIS A 3 3.68 -12.68 -11.79
N SER A 4 4.78 -12.24 -12.43
CA SER A 4 5.99 -13.06 -12.58
C SER A 4 6.74 -13.28 -11.26
N ASN A 5 6.49 -12.46 -10.24
CA ASN A 5 7.01 -12.61 -8.88
C ASN A 5 5.95 -13.15 -7.91
N GLN A 6 4.95 -13.87 -8.44
CA GLN A 6 3.91 -14.53 -7.64
C GLN A 6 2.94 -13.58 -6.90
N TRP A 7 2.78 -12.35 -7.38
CA TRP A 7 1.75 -11.42 -6.89
C TRP A 7 0.61 -11.28 -7.89
N GLY A 8 -0.59 -11.72 -7.51
CA GLY A 8 -1.81 -11.74 -8.33
C GLY A 8 -2.91 -10.82 -7.80
N GLY A 9 -4.09 -10.90 -8.43
CA GLY A 9 -5.27 -10.13 -8.01
C GLY A 9 -5.08 -8.62 -8.08
N ALA A 10 -4.28 -8.15 -9.04
CA ALA A 10 -3.88 -6.75 -9.10
C ALA A 10 -5.08 -5.80 -9.28
N TRP A 11 -5.07 -4.71 -8.53
CA TRP A 11 -6.09 -3.66 -8.56
C TRP A 11 -5.43 -2.28 -8.59
N GLN A 12 -6.19 -1.23 -8.98
CA GLN A 12 -5.71 0.15 -9.06
C GLN A 12 -6.60 1.10 -8.28
N ASN A 13 -6.05 1.83 -7.29
CA ASN A 13 -6.76 2.89 -6.56
C ASN A 13 -5.78 3.75 -5.72
N GLY A 14 -6.23 4.35 -4.62
CA GLY A 14 -5.42 4.88 -3.52
C GLY A 14 -5.46 3.99 -2.26
N ILE A 15 -5.02 4.54 -1.13
CA ILE A 15 -5.04 3.89 0.20
C ILE A 15 -6.12 4.55 1.07
N TYR A 16 -6.88 3.76 1.85
CA TYR A 16 -7.92 4.30 2.72
C TYR A 16 -7.37 5.26 3.79
N GLY A 17 -8.17 6.27 4.13
CA GLY A 17 -7.84 7.27 5.16
C GLY A 17 -8.03 6.81 6.61
N PHE A 18 -8.43 5.55 6.82
CA PHE A 18 -8.59 4.93 8.14
C PHE A 18 -7.70 3.70 8.26
N HIS A 19 -7.32 3.35 9.49
CA HIS A 19 -6.53 2.14 9.73
C HIS A 19 -7.33 0.90 9.32
N HIS A 20 -6.73 0.12 8.44
CA HIS A 20 -7.22 -1.19 8.02
C HIS A 20 -6.03 -2.14 7.90
N TYR A 21 -6.33 -3.44 7.92
CA TYR A 21 -5.34 -4.49 7.77
C TYR A 21 -5.99 -5.71 7.13
N HIS A 22 -5.16 -6.57 6.56
CA HIS A 22 -5.57 -7.88 6.08
C HIS A 22 -5.08 -8.93 7.07
N SER A 23 -6.00 -9.66 7.70
CA SER A 23 -5.68 -10.60 8.79
C SER A 23 -4.81 -11.77 8.33
N THR A 24 -4.94 -12.19 7.06
CA THR A 24 -4.29 -13.40 6.53
C THR A 24 -3.44 -13.16 5.29
N ALA A 25 -3.54 -11.99 4.65
CA ALA A 25 -2.88 -11.73 3.37
C ALA A 25 -1.79 -10.68 3.51
N HIS A 26 -0.61 -10.96 2.94
CA HIS A 26 0.36 -9.91 2.64
C HIS A 26 -0.13 -9.07 1.48
N GLU A 27 0.25 -7.81 1.44
CA GLU A 27 -0.13 -6.90 0.38
C GLU A 27 1.10 -6.17 -0.16
N VAL A 28 1.19 -6.04 -1.48
CA VAL A 28 2.17 -5.17 -2.12
C VAL A 28 1.46 -3.95 -2.70
N LEU A 29 1.98 -2.76 -2.41
CA LEU A 29 1.52 -1.49 -2.98
C LEU A 29 2.65 -0.90 -3.83
N CYS A 30 2.42 -0.76 -5.13
CA CYS A 30 3.36 -0.13 -6.06
C CYS A 30 2.85 1.25 -6.45
N VAL A 31 3.58 2.30 -6.07
CA VAL A 31 3.20 3.68 -6.40
C VAL A 31 3.63 3.99 -7.83
N TYR A 32 2.69 4.44 -8.66
CA TYR A 32 2.97 4.80 -10.05
C TYR A 32 2.59 6.24 -10.42
N LYS A 33 1.87 6.95 -9.55
CA LYS A 33 1.51 8.36 -9.75
C LYS A 33 1.26 9.08 -8.43
N GLY A 34 1.62 10.37 -8.36
CA GLY A 34 1.43 11.23 -7.19
C GLY A 34 2.22 10.78 -5.96
N GLU A 35 1.96 11.42 -4.82
CA GLU A 35 2.60 11.15 -3.53
C GLU A 35 1.55 11.00 -2.42
N ALA A 36 1.85 10.19 -1.41
CA ALA A 36 1.04 10.05 -0.20
C ALA A 36 1.91 9.90 1.06
N LYS A 37 1.40 10.35 2.20
CA LYS A 37 1.92 9.98 3.52
C LYS A 37 1.16 8.77 4.03
N VAL A 38 1.85 7.66 4.24
CA VAL A 38 1.27 6.40 4.69
C VAL A 38 1.81 6.06 6.08
N GLN A 39 0.91 5.78 7.01
CA GLN A 39 1.28 5.23 8.32
C GLN A 39 1.19 3.71 8.28
N LEU A 40 2.23 3.02 8.76
CA LEU A 40 2.40 1.56 8.73
C LEU A 40 2.69 1.04 10.13
N GLY A 41 1.87 0.12 10.64
CA GLY A 41 2.02 -0.48 11.98
C GLY A 41 1.06 0.04 13.04
N GLY A 42 -0.11 0.55 12.67
CA GLY A 42 -1.09 1.10 13.63
C GLY A 42 -0.74 2.50 14.12
N ASP A 43 -1.29 2.91 15.27
CA ASP A 43 -1.21 4.29 15.77
C ASP A 43 0.22 4.72 16.15
N ASP A 44 1.05 3.78 16.60
CA ASP A 44 2.48 4.00 16.89
C ASP A 44 3.40 3.63 15.71
N GLY A 45 2.80 3.34 14.55
CA GLY A 45 3.49 2.92 13.35
C GLY A 45 4.32 4.02 12.69
N ILE A 46 5.29 3.61 11.86
CA ILE A 46 6.13 4.55 11.09
C ILE A 46 5.28 5.30 10.07
N ILE A 47 5.65 6.56 9.81
CA ILE A 47 5.05 7.37 8.76
C ILE A 47 6.07 7.54 7.65
N GLN A 48 5.71 7.12 6.44
CA GLN A 48 6.56 7.22 5.27
C GLN A 48 5.84 7.98 4.16
N THR A 49 6.55 8.93 3.55
CA THR A 49 6.16 9.52 2.28
C THR A 49 6.53 8.56 1.16
N VAL A 50 5.59 8.25 0.27
CA VAL A 50 5.79 7.36 -0.88
C VAL A 50 5.41 8.05 -2.19
N LYS A 51 6.19 7.80 -3.24
CA LYS A 51 6.14 8.47 -4.55
C LYS A 51 6.37 7.46 -5.69
N PRO A 52 6.21 7.86 -6.97
CA PRO A 52 6.30 6.90 -8.07
C PRO A 52 7.64 6.17 -8.10
N GLY A 53 7.59 4.85 -8.23
CA GLY A 53 8.75 3.95 -8.15
C GLY A 53 8.93 3.27 -6.79
N ASP A 54 8.28 3.78 -5.73
CA ASP A 54 8.31 3.12 -4.42
C ASP A 54 7.40 1.88 -4.41
N VAL A 55 7.85 0.86 -3.67
CA VAL A 55 7.11 -0.38 -3.43
C VAL A 55 7.07 -0.63 -1.93
N ILE A 56 5.87 -0.86 -1.40
CA ILE A 56 5.64 -1.22 -0.01
C ILE A 56 5.16 -2.67 0.03
N ILE A 57 5.80 -3.52 0.81
CA ILE A 57 5.28 -4.85 1.16
C ILE A 57 4.78 -4.77 2.61
N ILE A 58 3.51 -5.10 2.80
CA ILE A 58 2.80 -5.02 4.07
C ILE A 58 2.52 -6.47 4.52
N PRO A 59 3.17 -6.94 5.59
CA PRO A 59 2.86 -8.25 6.16
C PRO A 59 1.42 -8.34 6.67
N ALA A 60 0.89 -9.56 6.72
CA ALA A 60 -0.45 -9.81 7.23
C ALA A 60 -0.54 -9.34 8.69
N GLY A 61 -1.68 -8.75 9.06
CA GLY A 61 -1.90 -8.16 10.38
C GLY A 61 -1.32 -6.75 10.58
N VAL A 62 -0.53 -6.23 9.64
CA VAL A 62 0.01 -4.86 9.76
C VAL A 62 -1.02 -3.84 9.30
N ALA A 63 -1.48 -3.01 10.25
CA ALA A 63 -2.42 -1.94 9.96
C ALA A 63 -1.77 -0.77 9.24
N HIS A 64 -2.47 -0.18 8.29
CA HIS A 64 -1.99 0.98 7.55
C HIS A 64 -3.11 1.97 7.19
N LYS A 65 -2.76 3.24 6.98
CA LYS A 65 -3.68 4.28 6.51
C LYS A 65 -2.98 5.39 5.74
N ASN A 66 -3.72 6.05 4.87
CA ASN A 66 -3.34 7.29 4.21
C ASN A 66 -3.61 8.48 5.14
N LEU A 67 -2.59 9.29 5.41
CA LEU A 67 -2.68 10.53 6.18
C LEU A 67 -2.88 11.78 5.30
N GLY A 68 -2.86 11.61 3.98
CA GLY A 68 -3.00 12.66 2.99
C GLY A 68 -2.19 12.33 1.73
N SER A 69 -2.75 12.67 0.58
CA SER A 69 -2.14 12.41 -0.72
C SER A 69 -2.48 13.50 -1.74
N ASN A 70 -1.72 13.58 -2.83
CA ASN A 70 -2.13 14.36 -3.99
C ASN A 70 -3.45 13.83 -4.57
N SER A 71 -4.18 14.68 -5.29
CA SER A 71 -5.47 14.31 -5.93
C SER A 71 -5.32 13.22 -7.01
N ASP A 72 -4.15 13.12 -7.61
CA ASP A 72 -3.79 12.17 -8.65
C ASP A 72 -3.00 10.96 -8.13
N PHE A 73 -2.84 10.81 -6.81
CA PHE A 73 -2.15 9.67 -6.20
C PHE A 73 -2.79 8.35 -6.61
N ARG A 74 -1.99 7.43 -7.14
CA ARG A 74 -2.43 6.09 -7.55
C ARG A 74 -1.38 5.03 -7.27
N ILE A 75 -1.88 3.88 -6.86
CA ILE A 75 -1.12 2.66 -6.59
C ILE A 75 -1.71 1.48 -7.35
N ILE A 76 -0.87 0.49 -7.62
CA ILE A 76 -1.29 -0.88 -7.91
C ILE A 76 -1.15 -1.68 -6.61
N GLY A 77 -2.23 -2.28 -6.15
CA GLY A 77 -2.21 -3.25 -5.05
C GLY A 77 -2.30 -4.68 -5.57
N ALA A 78 -1.66 -5.63 -4.89
CA ALA A 78 -1.73 -7.06 -5.22
C ALA A 78 -1.44 -7.93 -3.99
N TYR A 79 -1.74 -9.23 -4.11
CA TYR A 79 -1.61 -10.22 -3.04
C TYR A 79 -0.77 -11.41 -3.53
N PRO A 80 -0.04 -12.11 -2.64
CA PRO A 80 0.71 -13.30 -3.06
C PRO A 80 -0.26 -14.43 -3.43
N PHE A 81 0.20 -15.34 -4.30
CA PHE A 81 -0.49 -16.60 -4.58
C PHE A 81 -0.43 -17.58 -3.41
#